data_AF-A0A9E6RWV8-F1
#
_entry.id   AF-A0A9E6RWV8-F1
#
_cell.length_a   1.000
_cell.length_b   1.000
_cell.length_c   1.000
_cell.angle_alpha   90.00
_cell.angle_beta   90.00
_cell.angle_gamma   90.00
#
_symmetry.space_group_name_H-M   'P 1'
#
loop_
_entity.id
_entity.type
_entity.pdbx_description
1 polymer ?
#
loop_
_entity_poly.entity_id
_entity_poly.type
_entity_poly.pdbx_seq_one_letter_code
_entity_poly.pdbx_strand_id
1 'polypeptide(L)'
;MSYPIPSKLWQRVSILILLLLIPSLGIAVLNQSFIVTALANQNNPSKTIAVNDPNYKALQTLVKNYSCLVTVPNFEKLPINRTEFANILNSCISQINQLSTIDTNL
;
A
#
# COMPACT_ATOMS: atom_id res chain seq x y z
N MET A 1 18.38 3.15 68.49
CA MET A 1 19.48 2.55 67.70
C MET A 1 18.98 2.44 66.26
N SER A 2 19.32 3.39 65.40
CA SER A 2 18.90 3.41 63.98
C SER A 2 19.99 2.76 63.14
N TYR A 3 19.65 1.67 62.45
CA TYR A 3 20.53 1.02 61.49
C TYR A 3 20.51 1.80 60.17
N PRO A 4 21.65 2.22 59.61
CA PRO A 4 21.69 2.83 58.29
C PRO A 4 21.48 1.75 57.22
N ILE A 5 20.36 1.83 56.52
CA ILE A 5 20.03 0.94 55.39
C ILE A 5 20.98 1.30 54.22
N PRO A 6 21.75 0.36 53.67
CA PRO A 6 22.67 0.63 52.58
C PRO A 6 21.90 0.91 51.28
N SER A 7 21.90 2.18 50.87
CA SER A 7 21.20 2.72 49.69
C SER A 7 21.52 2.03 48.36
N LYS A 8 22.65 1.33 48.27
CA LYS A 8 23.08 0.62 47.05
C LYS A 8 22.19 -0.56 46.67
N LEU A 9 21.47 -1.17 47.62
CA LEU A 9 20.55 -2.27 47.33
C LEU A 9 19.22 -1.77 46.74
N TRP A 10 18.73 -0.61 47.18
CA TRP A 10 17.47 -0.03 46.68
C TRP A 10 17.59 0.50 45.24
N GLN A 11 18.75 1.03 44.88
CA GLN A 11 18.97 1.57 43.53
C GLN A 11 18.96 0.49 42.45
N ARG A 12 19.43 -0.73 42.77
CA ARG A 12 19.42 -1.86 41.82
C ARG A 12 18.01 -2.40 41.58
N VAL A 13 17.16 -2.40 42.60
CA VAL A 13 15.76 -2.84 42.49
C VAL A 13 14.95 -1.86 41.63
N SER A 14 15.19 -0.56 41.77
CA SER A 14 14.49 0.47 40.98
C SER A 14 14.76 0.37 39.47
N ILE A 15 16.00 0.07 39.06
CA ILE A 15 16.37 -0.06 37.65
C ILE A 15 15.76 -1.31 37.01
N LEU A 16 15.73 -2.43 37.74
CA LEU A 16 15.16 -3.69 37.26
C LEU A 16 13.64 -3.60 37.05
N ILE A 17 12.94 -2.87 37.92
CA ILE A 17 11.49 -2.65 37.78
C ILE A 17 11.18 -1.75 36.58
N LEU A 18 12.00 -0.72 36.33
CA LEU A 18 11.78 0.19 35.20
C LEU A 18 11.95 -0.52 33.83
N LEU A 19 12.89 -1.48 33.72
CA LEU A 19 13.10 -2.27 32.50
C LEU A 19 11.96 -3.28 32.23
N LEU A 20 11.34 -3.82 33.29
CA LEU A 20 10.20 -4.74 33.17
C LEU A 20 8.87 -4.03 32.87
N LEU A 21 8.79 -2.71 33.10
CA LEU A 21 7.58 -1.93 32.89
C LEU A 21 7.46 -1.33 31.48
N ILE A 22 8.41 -1.61 30.57
CA ILE A 22 8.28 -1.20 29.17
C ILE A 22 7.23 -2.13 28.56
N PRO A 23 6.00 -1.66 28.26
CA PRO A 23 5.06 -2.47 27.52
C PRO A 23 5.75 -2.75 26.19
N SER A 24 6.05 -4.02 25.94
CA SER A 24 6.53 -4.49 24.65
C SER A 24 5.41 -4.26 23.65
N LEU A 25 5.32 -3.03 23.14
CA LEU A 25 4.71 -2.70 21.86
C LEU A 25 5.63 -3.33 20.82
N GLY A 26 5.60 -4.67 20.76
CA GLY A 26 6.03 -5.42 19.61
C GLY A 26 5.12 -4.92 18.49
N ILE A 27 5.63 -3.98 17.71
CA ILE A 27 5.00 -3.58 16.47
C ILE A 27 5.10 -4.83 15.60
N ALA A 28 4.04 -5.64 15.62
CA ALA A 28 3.77 -6.54 14.54
C ALA A 28 3.41 -5.63 13.36
N VAL A 29 4.44 -5.08 12.70
CA VAL A 29 4.33 -4.66 11.31
C VAL A 29 4.09 -5.96 10.56
N LEU A 30 2.81 -6.33 10.46
CA LEU A 30 2.35 -7.23 9.42
C LEU A 30 2.57 -6.49 8.12
N ASN A 31 3.83 -6.51 7.66
CA ASN A 31 4.13 -6.28 6.27
C ASN A 31 3.45 -7.46 5.58
N GLN A 32 2.19 -7.26 5.21
CA GLN A 32 1.45 -8.19 4.37
C GLN A 32 2.16 -8.15 3.02
N SER A 33 3.26 -8.87 2.95
CA SER A 33 3.79 -9.39 1.70
C SER A 33 2.67 -10.27 1.18
N PHE A 34 1.82 -9.69 0.34
CA PHE A 34 0.90 -10.45 -0.49
C PHE A 34 1.79 -11.42 -1.27
N ILE A 35 1.94 -12.64 -0.77
CA ILE A 35 2.44 -13.74 -1.58
C ILE A 35 1.27 -14.06 -2.50
N VAL A 36 1.19 -13.30 -3.58
CA VAL A 36 0.41 -13.63 -4.75
C VAL A 36 1.02 -14.92 -5.29
N THR A 37 0.48 -16.05 -4.84
CA THR A 37 0.69 -17.35 -5.49
C THR A 37 -0.09 -17.34 -6.81
N ALA A 38 0.32 -16.47 -7.74
CA ALA A 38 -0.06 -16.55 -9.14
C ALA A 38 0.87 -17.55 -9.80
N LEU A 39 0.68 -18.84 -9.50
CA LEU A 39 1.33 -19.89 -10.27
C LEU A 39 0.54 -20.11 -11.57
N ALA A 40 1.26 -19.92 -12.67
CA ALA A 40 0.97 -20.29 -14.05
C ALA A 40 0.07 -19.37 -14.90
N ASN A 41 0.74 -18.75 -15.89
CA ASN A 41 0.23 -18.23 -17.17
C ASN A 41 -0.36 -16.81 -17.18
N GLN A 42 0.40 -15.83 -16.69
CA GLN A 42 0.06 -14.39 -16.76
C GLN A 42 0.81 -13.63 -17.88
N ASN A 43 1.68 -14.27 -18.65
CA ASN A 43 2.46 -13.61 -19.71
C ASN A 43 1.85 -13.76 -21.11
N ASN A 44 0.54 -14.02 -21.22
CA ASN A 44 -0.13 -13.89 -22.51
C ASN A 44 -0.67 -12.45 -22.64
N PRO A 45 0.00 -11.55 -23.41
CA PRO A 45 -0.48 -10.18 -23.62
C PRO A 45 -1.85 -10.17 -24.31
N SER A 46 -2.23 -11.27 -24.97
CA SER A 46 -3.53 -11.45 -25.61
C SER A 46 -4.66 -11.80 -24.64
N LYS A 47 -4.38 -12.09 -23.35
CA LYS A 47 -5.44 -12.37 -22.38
C LYS A 47 -6.33 -11.15 -22.22
N THR A 48 -7.55 -11.27 -22.70
CA THR A 48 -8.58 -10.24 -22.60
C THR A 48 -9.14 -10.19 -21.18
N ILE A 49 -9.36 -8.98 -20.70
CA ILE A 49 -9.96 -8.64 -19.42
C ILE A 49 -11.38 -8.18 -19.72
N ALA A 50 -12.37 -8.88 -19.16
CA ALA A 50 -13.77 -8.59 -19.39
C ALA A 50 -14.19 -7.26 -18.74
N VAL A 51 -15.22 -6.61 -19.29
CA VAL A 51 -15.73 -5.31 -18.79
C VAL A 51 -16.25 -5.40 -17.35
N ASN A 52 -16.74 -6.57 -16.95
CA ASN A 52 -17.22 -6.86 -15.60
C ASN A 52 -16.11 -7.37 -14.65
N ASP A 53 -14.87 -7.50 -15.12
CA ASP A 53 -13.74 -7.86 -14.27
C ASP A 53 -13.54 -6.77 -13.18
N PRO A 54 -13.32 -7.15 -11.91
CA PRO A 54 -13.15 -6.18 -10.83
C PRO A 54 -11.97 -5.23 -11.07
N ASN A 55 -10.90 -5.68 -11.72
CA ASN A 55 -9.75 -4.82 -12.03
C ASN A 55 -10.09 -3.81 -13.13
N TYR A 56 -10.87 -4.20 -14.14
CA TYR A 56 -11.38 -3.26 -15.13
C TYR A 56 -12.29 -2.23 -14.44
N LYS A 57 -13.20 -2.66 -13.55
CA LYS A 57 -14.05 -1.72 -12.81
C LYS A 57 -13.25 -0.73 -11.96
N ALA A 58 -12.21 -1.18 -11.27
CA ALA A 58 -11.30 -0.29 -10.55
C ALA A 58 -10.63 0.73 -11.49
N LEU A 59 -10.17 0.28 -12.67
CA LEU A 59 -9.58 1.16 -13.68
C LEU A 59 -10.58 2.20 -14.22
N GLN A 60 -11.83 1.82 -14.49
CA GLN A 60 -12.91 2.74 -14.90
C GLN A 60 -13.14 3.82 -13.83
N THR A 61 -13.23 3.41 -12.57
CA THR A 61 -13.37 4.35 -11.45
C THR A 61 -12.18 5.29 -11.34
N LEU A 62 -10.95 4.79 -11.51
CA LEU A 62 -9.75 5.62 -11.49
C LEU A 62 -9.77 6.67 -12.60
N VAL A 63 -10.06 6.25 -13.83
CA VAL A 63 -10.19 7.14 -14.99
C VAL A 63 -11.22 8.23 -14.74
N LYS A 64 -12.39 7.86 -14.20
CA LYS A 64 -13.47 8.81 -13.92
C LYS A 64 -13.12 9.79 -12.81
N ASN A 65 -12.51 9.32 -11.72
CA ASN A 65 -12.22 10.15 -10.55
C ASN A 65 -11.13 11.19 -10.83
N TYR A 66 -10.12 10.83 -11.62
CA TYR A 66 -8.99 11.70 -11.91
C TYR A 66 -9.04 12.33 -13.31
N SER A 67 -10.12 12.08 -14.06
CA SER A 67 -10.29 12.58 -15.44
C SER A 67 -9.11 12.23 -16.35
N CYS A 68 -8.67 10.97 -16.27
CA CYS A 68 -7.56 10.46 -17.07
C CYS A 68 -7.86 10.49 -18.56
N LEU A 69 -6.85 10.88 -19.34
CA LEU A 69 -6.89 10.75 -20.79
C LEU A 69 -6.78 9.27 -21.18
N VAL A 70 -7.82 8.75 -21.83
CA VAL A 70 -7.84 7.38 -22.34
C VAL A 70 -7.72 7.40 -23.87
N THR A 71 -6.65 6.80 -24.39
CA THR A 71 -6.40 6.70 -25.85
C THR A 71 -6.89 5.39 -26.46
N VAL A 72 -7.30 4.43 -25.62
CA VAL A 72 -7.78 3.12 -26.07
C VAL A 72 -9.22 3.25 -26.59
N PRO A 73 -9.49 2.86 -27.85
CA PRO A 73 -10.84 2.94 -28.41
C PRO A 73 -11.79 1.97 -27.69
N ASN A 74 -13.06 2.38 -27.56
CA ASN A 74 -14.12 1.57 -26.95
C ASN A 74 -13.88 1.16 -25.48
N PHE A 75 -13.06 1.92 -24.75
CA PHE A 75 -12.96 1.81 -23.30
C PHE A 75 -14.36 1.85 -22.65
N GLU A 76 -14.55 1.05 -21.60
CA GLU A 76 -15.82 0.77 -20.90
C GLU A 76 -16.84 -0.08 -21.66
N LYS A 77 -16.78 -0.13 -22.99
CA LYS A 77 -17.77 -0.84 -23.83
C LYS A 77 -17.33 -2.26 -24.17
N LEU A 78 -16.03 -2.44 -24.40
CA LEU A 78 -15.47 -3.72 -24.83
C LEU A 78 -14.41 -4.23 -23.84
N PRO A 79 -14.25 -5.57 -23.76
CA PRO A 79 -13.11 -6.19 -23.11
C PRO A 79 -11.79 -5.67 -23.71
N ILE A 80 -10.79 -5.46 -22.87
CA ILE A 80 -9.48 -4.95 -23.29
C ILE A 80 -8.40 -5.98 -22.99
N ASN A 81 -7.31 -5.98 -23.74
CA ASN A 81 -6.17 -6.83 -23.41
C ASN A 81 -5.32 -6.20 -22.29
N ARG A 82 -4.33 -6.96 -21.80
CA ARG A 82 -3.47 -6.52 -20.69
C ARG A 82 -2.60 -5.31 -21.05
N THR A 83 -2.17 -5.21 -22.29
CA THR A 83 -1.37 -4.09 -22.78
C THR A 83 -2.18 -2.81 -22.76
N GLU A 84 -3.41 -2.85 -23.27
CA GLU A 84 -4.36 -1.74 -23.23
C GLU A 84 -4.67 -1.33 -21.78
N PHE A 85 -4.94 -2.30 -20.90
CA PHE A 85 -5.14 -2.04 -19.47
C PHE A 85 -3.95 -1.29 -18.85
N ALA A 86 -2.73 -1.78 -19.08
CA ALA A 86 -1.52 -1.17 -18.54
C ALA A 86 -1.28 0.24 -19.10
N ASN A 87 -1.54 0.46 -20.39
CA ASN A 87 -1.40 1.77 -21.02
C ASN A 87 -2.31 2.81 -20.38
N ILE A 88 -3.58 2.44 -20.14
CA ILE A 88 -4.55 3.33 -19.48
C ILE A 88 -4.13 3.63 -18.04
N LEU A 89 -3.73 2.59 -17.29
CA LEU A 89 -3.28 2.75 -15.91
C LEU A 89 -2.06 3.69 -15.82
N ASN A 90 -1.05 3.48 -16.67
CA ASN A 90 0.15 4.32 -16.70
C ASN A 90 -0.16 5.76 -17.07
N SER A 91 -1.10 5.98 -18.01
CA SER A 91 -1.55 7.32 -18.36
C SER A 91 -2.24 8.01 -17.17
N CYS A 92 -3.11 7.30 -16.44
CA CYS A 92 -3.70 7.80 -15.21
C CYS A 92 -2.65 8.16 -14.17
N ILE A 93 -1.68 7.28 -13.89
CA ILE A 93 -0.63 7.52 -12.91
C ILE A 93 0.15 8.80 -13.26
N SER A 94 0.49 8.99 -14.54
CA SER A 94 1.19 10.19 -15.01
C SER A 94 0.41 11.47 -14.70
N GLN A 95 -0.90 11.49 -14.98
CA GLN A 95 -1.73 12.67 -14.71
C GLN A 95 -1.92 12.90 -13.21
N ILE A 96 -2.15 11.86 -12.42
CA ILE A 96 -2.28 11.98 -10.96
C ILE A 96 -1.02 12.58 -10.35
N ASN A 97 0.15 12.14 -10.81
CA ASN A 97 1.42 12.70 -10.36
C ASN A 97 1.55 14.20 -10.73
N GLN A 98 1.10 14.59 -11.93
CA GLN A 98 1.08 16.01 -12.32
C GLN A 98 0.16 16.84 -11.41
N LEU A 99 -1.04 16.35 -11.11
CA LEU A 99 -1.96 17.02 -10.19
C LEU A 99 -1.35 17.16 -8.80
N SER A 100 -0.71 16.12 -8.28
CA SER A 100 -0.05 16.16 -6.96
C SER A 100 1.09 17.17 -6.90
N THR A 101 1.79 17.44 -8.00
CA THR A 101 2.86 18.45 -8.02
C THR A 101 2.34 19.89 -8.04
N ILE A 102 1.11 20.10 -8.49
CA ILE A 102 0.46 21.42 -8.53
C ILE A 102 0.05 21.84 -7.11
N ASP A 103 -0.49 20.91 -6.30
CA ASP A 103 -0.88 21.19 -4.91
C ASP A 103 0.30 21.54 -3.99
N THR A 104 1.52 21.10 -4.31
CA THR A 104 2.73 21.40 -3.53
C THR A 104 3.42 22.72 -3.86
N ASN A 105 2.97 23.47 -4.88
CA ASN A 105 3.59 24.74 -5.30
C ASN A 105 2.70 25.97 -5.03
N LEU A 106 1.67 25.84 -4.19
CA LEU A 106 0.80 26.95 -3.78
C LEU A 106 1.12 27.43 -2.36
#